data_AF-A0A522DDX6-F1
#
_entry.id   AF-A0A522DDX6-F1
#
_cell.length_a   1.000
_cell.length_b   1.000
_cell.length_c   1.000
_cell.angle_alpha   90.00
_cell.angle_beta   90.00
_cell.angle_gamma   90.00
#
_symmetry.space_group_name_H-M   'P 1'
#
loop_
_entity.id
_entity.type
_entity.pdbx_description
1 polymer ?
#
loop_
_entity_poly.entity_id
_entity_poly.type
_entity_poly.pdbx_seq_one_letter_code
_entity_poly.pdbx_strand_id
1 'polypeptide(L)'
;MIKSEKLSSGLTGISGEYFVAAELSRRGFMASITLRNNDSIDIHASKLSNNKIFAIQVKSNQSGNRSWILNKKSELHQKENFFYIFVSLKGESERPEYFIVPSKNVADFVKRDHTHWLATPGKKGQAHNDSTMRKFNDPNGEYLEKWELLA
;
A
#
# COMPACT_ATOMS: atom_id res chain seq x y z
N MET A 1 16.70 -22.86 -13.29
CA MET A 1 16.13 -21.78 -12.46
C MET A 1 15.31 -22.43 -11.36
N ILE A 2 15.73 -22.26 -10.10
CA ILE A 2 14.95 -22.73 -8.95
C ILE A 2 13.74 -21.80 -8.85
N LYS A 3 12.54 -22.37 -8.91
CA LYS A 3 11.30 -21.61 -8.76
C LYS A 3 11.21 -21.21 -7.29
N SER A 4 11.46 -19.94 -6.99
CA SER A 4 11.35 -19.40 -5.62
C SER A 4 9.96 -19.74 -5.04
N GLU A 5 9.93 -20.26 -3.82
CA GLU A 5 8.69 -20.61 -3.13
C GLU A 5 7.85 -19.35 -2.87
N LYS A 6 6.54 -19.45 -3.09
CA LYS A 6 5.63 -18.34 -2.81
C LYS A 6 5.59 -18.08 -1.30
N LEU A 7 5.97 -16.87 -0.86
CA LEU A 7 5.95 -16.50 0.56
C LEU A 7 4.51 -16.49 1.09
N SER A 8 4.37 -16.73 2.39
CA SER A 8 3.10 -16.50 3.09
C SER A 8 2.69 -15.03 3.01
N SER A 9 1.39 -14.74 3.15
CA SER A 9 0.89 -13.36 3.19
C SER A 9 1.50 -12.56 4.35
N GLY A 10 1.73 -13.21 5.49
CA GLY A 10 2.38 -12.61 6.65
C GLY A 10 3.82 -12.19 6.36
N LEU A 11 4.63 -13.08 5.78
CA LEU A 11 6.02 -12.76 5.40
C LEU A 11 6.09 -11.72 4.28
N THR A 12 5.12 -11.72 3.36
CA THR A 12 4.99 -10.69 2.32
C THR A 12 4.79 -9.29 2.92
N GLY A 13 3.91 -9.19 3.92
CA GLY A 13 3.66 -7.94 4.64
C GLY A 13 4.92 -7.44 5.34
N ILE A 14 5.52 -8.30 6.17
CA ILE A 14 6.74 -8.01 6.94
C ILE A 14 7.89 -7.58 6.00
N SER A 15 8.09 -8.30 4.90
CA SER A 15 9.13 -7.97 3.92
C SER A 15 8.92 -6.56 3.35
N GLY A 16 7.71 -6.21 2.95
CA GLY A 16 7.43 -4.88 2.44
C GLY A 16 7.59 -3.77 3.49
N GLU A 17 7.20 -4.01 4.75
CA GLU A 17 7.45 -3.06 5.85
C GLU A 17 8.95 -2.76 6.01
N TYR A 18 9.80 -3.80 6.02
CA TYR A 18 11.25 -3.63 6.09
C TYR A 18 11.82 -2.92 4.87
N PHE A 19 11.38 -3.28 3.66
CA PHE A 19 11.83 -2.61 2.44
C PHE A 19 11.47 -1.12 2.41
N VAL A 20 10.26 -0.78 2.86
CA VAL A 20 9.81 0.62 2.94
C VAL A 20 10.60 1.39 3.99
N ALA A 21 10.81 0.82 5.18
CA ALA A 21 11.60 1.47 6.22
C ALA A 21 13.05 1.73 5.78
N ALA A 22 13.67 0.78 5.08
CA ALA A 22 14.99 0.93 4.50
C ALA A 22 15.04 2.05 3.44
N GLU A 23 14.07 2.10 2.51
CA GLU A 23 14.01 3.15 1.49
C GLU A 23 13.75 4.54 2.07
N LEU A 24 12.88 4.66 3.07
CA LEU A 24 12.66 5.90 3.81
C LEU A 24 13.96 6.38 4.47
N SER A 25 14.66 5.47 5.15
CA SER A 25 15.93 5.77 5.82
C SER A 25 17.00 6.23 4.82
N ARG A 26 17.11 5.55 3.68
CA ARG A 26 18.01 5.92 2.57
C ARG A 26 17.70 7.30 1.99
N ARG A 27 16.45 7.79 2.14
CA ARG A 27 15.97 9.10 1.67
C ARG A 27 16.04 10.19 2.76
N GLY A 28 16.67 9.91 3.90
CA GLY A 28 16.88 10.88 4.97
C GLY A 28 15.73 11.02 5.96
N PHE A 29 14.83 10.03 6.02
CA PHE A 29 13.81 9.95 7.07
C PHE A 29 14.30 9.11 8.24
N MET A 30 13.98 9.50 9.46
CA MET A 30 14.03 8.59 10.60
C MET A 30 12.77 7.72 10.57
N ALA A 31 12.90 6.46 10.16
CA ALA A 31 11.79 5.51 10.06
C ALA A 31 11.74 4.58 11.29
N SER A 32 10.56 4.40 11.87
CA SER A 32 10.29 3.51 13.00
C SER A 32 9.13 2.58 12.63
N ILE A 33 9.42 1.28 12.53
CA ILE A 33 8.39 0.24 12.35
C ILE A 33 7.67 0.04 13.68
N THR A 34 6.34 0.05 13.66
CA THR A 34 5.53 -0.16 14.85
C THR A 34 5.35 -1.65 15.12
N LEU A 35 5.41 -2.04 16.40
CA LEU A 35 5.06 -3.41 16.80
C LEU A 35 3.55 -3.61 16.66
N ARG A 36 3.14 -4.80 16.17
CA ARG A 36 1.75 -5.20 15.93
C ARG A 36 0.88 -4.92 17.16
N ASN A 37 0.05 -3.86 17.07
CA ASN A 37 -1.10 -3.52 17.91
C ASN A 37 -1.69 -2.13 17.60
N ASN A 38 -1.10 -1.36 16.67
CA ASN A 38 -1.74 -0.14 16.16
C ASN A 38 -2.50 -0.46 14.87
N ASP A 39 -3.83 -0.40 14.93
CA ASP A 39 -4.73 -0.96 13.90
C ASP A 39 -4.63 -0.32 12.49
N SER A 40 -3.74 0.65 12.25
CA SER A 40 -3.71 1.40 10.98
C SER A 40 -2.37 2.00 10.56
N ILE A 41 -1.29 1.84 11.34
CA ILE A 41 0.02 2.45 11.03
C ILE A 41 1.06 1.36 11.20
N ASP A 42 1.86 1.13 10.16
CA ASP A 42 2.97 0.17 10.20
C ASP A 42 4.31 0.88 10.42
N ILE A 43 4.45 2.11 9.91
CA ILE A 43 5.69 2.90 9.99
C ILE A 43 5.37 4.35 10.36
N HIS A 44 6.12 4.89 11.32
CA HIS A 44 6.26 6.33 11.52
C HIS A 44 7.56 6.81 10.84
N ALA A 45 7.48 7.87 10.04
CA ALA A 45 8.65 8.43 9.36
C ALA A 45 8.76 9.93 9.66
N SER A 46 9.88 10.36 10.24
CA SER A 46 10.16 11.78 10.49
C SER A 46 11.20 12.29 9.49
N LYS A 47 10.91 13.37 8.79
CA LYS A 47 11.85 14.00 7.86
C LYS A 47 12.75 14.96 8.63
N LEU A 48 14.03 14.61 8.73
CA LEU A 48 14.99 15.31 9.58
C LEU A 48 15.18 16.80 9.22
N SER A 49 14.94 17.16 7.96
CA SER A 49 15.16 18.54 7.48
C SER A 49 14.09 19.53 7.89
N ASN A 50 12.85 19.07 8.14
CA ASN A 50 11.71 19.95 8.41
C ASN A 50 10.79 19.47 9.54
N ASN A 51 11.21 18.44 10.28
CA ASN A 51 10.48 17.84 11.40
C ASN A 51 9.05 17.38 11.07
N LYS A 52 8.71 17.19 9.78
CA LYS A 52 7.41 16.61 9.41
C LYS A 52 7.39 15.12 9.73
N ILE A 53 6.29 14.69 10.34
CA ILE A 53 6.05 13.29 10.70
C ILE A 53 4.94 12.74 9.82
N PHE A 54 5.20 11.59 9.22
CA PHE A 54 4.28 10.85 8.39
C PHE A 54 3.89 9.54 9.07
N ALA A 55 2.59 9.26 9.07
CA ALA A 55 2.07 7.93 9.35
C ALA A 55 2.02 7.16 8.02
N ILE A 56 2.46 5.91 8.02
CA ILE A 56 2.53 5.10 6.80
C ILE A 56 1.91 3.73 7.07
N GLN A 57 0.97 3.34 6.21
CA GLN A 57 0.49 1.96 6.09
C GLN A 57 1.13 1.32 4.86
N VAL A 58 1.70 0.13 5.02
CA VAL A 58 2.31 -0.65 3.96
C VAL A 58 1.34 -1.74 3.50
N LYS A 59 1.29 -1.96 2.19
CA LYS A 59 0.59 -3.09 1.58
C LYS A 59 1.45 -3.70 0.49
N SER A 60 1.66 -5.00 0.58
CA SER A 60 2.64 -5.68 -0.24
C SER A 60 2.02 -6.84 -1.00
N ASN A 61 2.51 -7.11 -2.20
CA ASN A 61 2.19 -8.33 -2.95
C ASN A 61 3.47 -8.93 -3.55
N GLN A 62 3.37 -10.17 -4.03
CA GLN A 62 4.44 -10.89 -4.74
C GLN A 62 4.08 -11.20 -6.19
N SER A 63 2.94 -10.72 -6.67
CA SER A 63 2.43 -11.09 -8.00
C SER A 63 3.07 -10.30 -9.14
N GLY A 64 3.89 -9.29 -8.83
CA GLY A 64 4.38 -8.32 -9.79
C GLY A 64 3.30 -7.34 -10.29
N ASN A 65 2.03 -7.56 -9.91
CA ASN A 65 0.91 -6.73 -10.34
C ASN A 65 0.82 -5.46 -9.50
N ARG A 66 0.41 -4.35 -10.12
CA ARG A 66 0.18 -3.07 -9.45
C ARG A 66 -1.22 -3.00 -8.83
N SER A 67 -1.54 -3.98 -7.98
CA SER A 67 -2.86 -4.15 -7.38
C SER A 67 -2.76 -4.77 -5.98
N TRP A 68 -3.47 -4.19 -5.02
CA TRP A 68 -3.43 -4.60 -3.62
C TRP A 68 -4.82 -4.64 -3.00
N ILE A 69 -5.03 -5.65 -2.15
CA ILE A 69 -6.27 -5.81 -1.41
C ILE A 69 -6.20 -4.97 -0.13
N LEU A 70 -7.28 -4.24 0.09
CA LEU A 70 -7.55 -3.41 1.25
C LEU A 70 -8.86 -3.88 1.87
N ASN A 71 -9.30 -3.18 2.92
CA ASN A 71 -10.60 -3.41 3.52
C ASN A 71 -11.40 -2.11 3.58
N LYS A 72 -12.69 -2.22 3.92
CA LYS A 72 -13.65 -1.12 4.00
C LYS A 72 -13.17 0.05 4.86
N LYS A 73 -12.37 -0.20 5.91
CA LYS A 73 -11.85 0.87 6.78
C LYS A 73 -10.95 1.86 6.05
N SER A 74 -10.32 1.44 4.93
CA SER A 74 -9.53 2.31 4.07
C SER A 74 -10.34 3.42 3.40
N GLU A 75 -11.67 3.30 3.30
CA GLU A 75 -12.53 4.39 2.81
C GLU A 75 -12.59 5.59 3.77
N LEU A 76 -12.26 5.38 5.05
CA LEU A 76 -12.40 6.37 6.11
C LEU A 76 -11.07 7.03 6.48
N HIS A 77 -9.96 6.53 5.95
CA HIS A 77 -8.63 7.00 6.27
C HIS A 77 -8.27 8.21 5.42
N GLN A 78 -8.83 9.38 5.77
CA GLN A 78 -8.51 10.67 5.15
C GLN A 78 -7.81 11.56 6.16
N LYS A 79 -6.58 11.21 6.54
CA LYS A 79 -5.80 11.98 7.52
C LYS A 79 -4.66 12.71 6.82
N GLU A 80 -4.40 13.92 7.26
CA GLU A 80 -3.21 14.67 6.85
C GLU A 80 -1.94 13.89 7.25
N ASN A 81 -0.91 13.95 6.40
CA ASN A 81 0.36 13.24 6.60
C ASN A 81 0.24 11.71 6.79
N PHE A 82 -0.91 11.11 6.44
CA PHE A 82 -1.09 9.67 6.40
C PHE A 82 -1.02 9.17 4.96
N PHE A 83 -0.11 8.23 4.70
CA PHE A 83 0.16 7.67 3.39
C PHE A 83 0.02 6.15 3.39
N TYR A 84 -0.33 5.63 2.23
CA TYR A 84 -0.08 4.25 1.88
C TYR A 84 1.21 4.18 1.05
N ILE A 85 2.07 3.21 1.38
CA ILE A 85 3.14 2.79 0.47
C ILE A 85 2.85 1.37 0.03
N PHE A 86 2.42 1.23 -1.22
CA PHE A 86 2.19 -0.08 -1.82
C PHE A 86 3.49 -0.62 -2.41
N VAL A 87 3.76 -1.89 -2.14
CA VAL A 87 4.99 -2.57 -2.56
C VAL A 87 4.63 -3.72 -3.49
N SER A 88 5.17 -3.70 -4.71
CA SER A 88 5.20 -4.90 -5.56
C SER A 88 6.57 -5.55 -5.40
N LEU A 89 6.64 -6.64 -4.63
CA LEU A 89 7.85 -7.46 -4.57
C LEU A 89 8.06 -8.14 -5.93
N LYS A 90 9.33 -8.22 -6.33
CA LYS A 90 9.81 -8.84 -7.58
C LYS A 90 10.69 -10.05 -7.21
N GLY A 91 11.52 -10.54 -8.13
CA GLY A 91 12.48 -11.61 -7.81
C GLY A 91 13.48 -11.19 -6.71
N GLU A 92 14.13 -12.17 -6.09
CA GLU A 92 15.06 -11.96 -4.96
C GLU A 92 16.24 -11.03 -5.29
N SER A 93 16.63 -10.95 -6.56
CA SER A 93 17.70 -10.06 -7.04
C SER A 93 17.18 -8.74 -7.63
N GLU A 94 15.87 -8.50 -7.56
CA GLU A 94 15.22 -7.33 -8.15
C GLU A 94 14.75 -6.37 -7.05
N ARG A 95 14.91 -5.07 -7.30
CA ARG A 95 14.38 -4.04 -6.39
C ARG A 95 12.84 -4.04 -6.48
N PRO A 96 12.12 -3.97 -5.35
CA PRO A 96 10.67 -3.79 -5.37
C PRO A 96 10.25 -2.48 -6.05
N GLU A 97 9.03 -2.45 -6.58
CA GLU A 97 8.39 -1.18 -6.97
C GLU A 97 7.62 -0.61 -5.78
N TYR A 98 7.72 0.71 -5.60
CA TYR A 98 7.07 1.45 -4.51
C TYR A 98 6.07 2.47 -5.08
N PHE A 99 4.86 2.47 -4.55
CA PHE A 99 3.80 3.41 -4.93
C PHE A 99 3.39 4.23 -3.72
N ILE A 100 3.66 5.52 -3.75
CA ILE A 100 3.49 6.43 -2.61
C ILE A 100 2.20 7.18 -2.84
N VAL A 101 1.18 6.92 -2.01
CA VAL A 101 -0.17 7.41 -2.23
C VAL A 101 -0.71 8.08 -0.97
N PRO A 102 -1.17 9.34 -1.02
CA PRO A 102 -1.86 9.95 0.10
C PRO A 102 -3.10 9.13 0.49
N SER A 103 -3.36 8.99 1.79
CA SER A 103 -4.49 8.19 2.29
C SER A 103 -5.85 8.66 1.76
N LYS A 104 -6.01 9.98 1.55
CA LYS A 104 -7.19 10.57 0.88
C LYS A 104 -7.41 10.01 -0.53
N ASN A 105 -6.36 9.98 -1.36
CA ASN A 105 -6.45 9.45 -2.73
C ASN A 105 -6.79 7.96 -2.73
N VAL A 106 -6.23 7.18 -1.79
CA VAL A 106 -6.61 5.77 -1.60
C VAL A 106 -8.08 5.64 -1.23
N ALA A 107 -8.55 6.40 -0.24
CA ALA A 107 -9.92 6.36 0.24
C ALA A 107 -10.94 6.69 -0.88
N ASP A 108 -10.67 7.76 -1.64
CA ASP A 108 -11.52 8.18 -2.75
C ASP A 108 -11.53 7.13 -3.88
N PHE A 109 -10.36 6.57 -4.20
CA PHE A 109 -10.24 5.51 -5.21
C PHE A 109 -11.05 4.27 -4.81
N VAL A 110 -10.81 3.71 -3.62
CA VAL A 110 -11.41 2.42 -3.23
C VAL A 110 -12.92 2.52 -3.04
N LYS A 111 -13.43 3.68 -2.59
CA LYS A 111 -14.86 3.94 -2.47
C LYS A 111 -15.53 3.98 -3.84
N ARG A 112 -14.93 4.69 -4.80
CA ARG A 112 -15.43 4.79 -6.18
C ARG A 112 -15.37 3.44 -6.89
N ASP A 113 -14.25 2.73 -6.80
CA ASP A 113 -14.05 1.42 -7.41
C ASP A 113 -15.06 0.40 -6.88
N HIS A 114 -15.24 0.33 -5.56
CA HIS A 114 -16.22 -0.57 -4.94
C HIS A 114 -17.67 -0.24 -5.32
N THR A 115 -18.01 1.05 -5.36
CA THR A 115 -19.35 1.51 -5.78
C THR A 115 -19.62 1.13 -7.24
N HIS A 116 -18.63 1.32 -8.12
CA HIS A 116 -18.73 0.91 -9.52
C HIS A 116 -18.87 -0.60 -9.65
N TRP A 117 -18.04 -1.37 -8.93
CA TRP A 117 -18.11 -2.82 -8.90
C TRP A 117 -19.51 -3.32 -8.52
N LEU A 118 -20.11 -2.78 -7.44
CA LEU A 118 -21.47 -3.14 -7.02
C LEU A 118 -22.55 -2.81 -8.08
N ALA A 119 -22.35 -1.76 -8.87
CA ALA A 119 -23.29 -1.34 -9.91
C ALA A 119 -23.16 -2.14 -11.22
N THR A 120 -22.05 -2.86 -11.42
CA THR A 120 -21.82 -3.69 -12.61
C THR A 120 -22.26 -5.13 -12.38
N PRO A 121 -22.76 -5.84 -13.41
CA PRO A 121 -23.01 -7.26 -13.30
C PRO A 121 -21.70 -8.04 -13.26
N GLY A 122 -21.69 -9.12 -12.48
CA GLY A 122 -20.59 -10.07 -12.45
C GLY A 122 -20.44 -10.81 -13.78
N LYS A 123 -19.38 -11.63 -13.88
CA LYS A 123 -19.02 -12.35 -15.12
C LYS A 123 -20.15 -13.20 -15.73
N LYS A 124 -21.14 -13.64 -14.94
CA LYS A 124 -22.31 -14.41 -15.40
C LYS A 124 -23.61 -13.58 -15.40
N GLY A 125 -23.53 -12.25 -15.34
CA GLY A 125 -24.69 -11.36 -15.31
C GLY A 125 -25.31 -11.16 -13.92
N GLN A 126 -24.79 -11.83 -12.89
CA GLN A 126 -25.36 -11.76 -11.54
C GLN A 126 -24.96 -10.47 -10.81
N ALA A 127 -25.83 -9.95 -9.94
CA ALA A 127 -25.47 -8.85 -9.06
C ALA A 127 -24.36 -9.24 -8.08
N HIS A 128 -23.53 -8.27 -7.70
CA HIS A 128 -22.52 -8.45 -6.68
C HIS A 128 -23.10 -8.30 -5.26
N ASN A 129 -22.62 -9.13 -4.34
CA ASN A 129 -22.93 -8.99 -2.91
C ASN A 129 -21.92 -8.04 -2.27
N ASP A 130 -22.40 -7.09 -1.44
CA ASP A 130 -21.51 -6.20 -0.69
C ASP A 130 -20.61 -6.98 0.27
N SER A 131 -19.37 -6.53 0.41
CA SER A 131 -18.36 -7.14 1.26
C SER A 131 -17.41 -6.10 1.84
N THR A 132 -16.58 -6.52 2.80
CA THR A 132 -15.57 -5.64 3.41
C THR A 132 -14.32 -5.49 2.55
N MET A 133 -14.16 -6.24 1.46
CA MET A 133 -12.97 -6.16 0.63
C MET A 133 -12.96 -4.90 -0.21
N ARG A 134 -11.78 -4.29 -0.32
CA ARG A 134 -11.50 -3.17 -1.21
C ARG A 134 -10.26 -3.48 -2.04
N LYS A 135 -10.12 -2.80 -3.17
CA LYS A 135 -8.98 -2.98 -4.05
C LYS A 135 -8.44 -1.62 -4.47
N PHE A 136 -7.14 -1.43 -4.29
CA PHE A 136 -6.41 -0.33 -4.91
C PHE A 136 -5.57 -0.89 -6.06
N ASN A 137 -5.55 -0.19 -7.18
CA ASN A 137 -4.69 -0.54 -8.31
C ASN A 137 -4.18 0.70 -9.02
N ASP A 138 -2.96 0.60 -9.55
CA ASP A 138 -2.28 1.67 -10.29
C ASP A 138 -1.54 1.06 -11.50
N PRO A 139 -2.29 0.59 -12.52
CA PRO A 139 -1.68 -0.08 -13.67
C PRO A 139 -0.74 0.83 -14.46
N ASN A 140 -1.06 2.12 -14.53
CA ASN A 140 -0.30 3.12 -15.29
C ASN A 140 0.92 3.65 -14.52
N GLY A 141 1.00 3.40 -13.21
CA GLY A 141 2.11 3.86 -12.38
C GLY A 141 2.06 5.35 -12.08
N GLU A 142 0.85 5.91 -11.90
CA GLU A 142 0.64 7.31 -11.52
C GLU A 142 1.35 7.67 -10.22
N TYR A 143 1.44 6.71 -9.29
CA TYR A 143 2.06 6.84 -7.98
C TYR A 143 3.42 6.15 -7.85
N LEU A 144 3.95 5.57 -8.94
CA LEU A 144 5.23 4.86 -8.94
C LEU A 144 6.37 5.83 -8.59
N GLU A 145 7.15 5.46 -7.56
CA GLU A 145 8.30 6.21 -7.05
C GLU A 145 7.99 7.68 -6.66
N LYS A 146 6.72 8.00 -6.36
CA LYS A 146 6.26 9.34 -5.96
C LYS A 146 6.68 9.76 -4.54
N TRP A 147 7.93 9.52 -4.18
CA TRP A 147 8.51 9.84 -2.87
C TRP A 147 8.50 11.35 -2.57
N GLU A 148 8.45 12.21 -3.60
CA GLU A 148 8.32 13.65 -3.46
C GLU A 148 7.02 14.08 -2.78
N LEU A 149 6.00 13.20 -2.72
CA LEU A 149 4.77 13.47 -1.98
C LEU A 149 4.98 13.49 -0.45
N LEU A 150 6.09 12.93 0.03
CA LEU A 150 6.54 13.03 1.43
C LEU A 150 7.44 14.27 1.62
N ALA A 151 6.94 15.45 1.23
CA ALA A 151 7.67 16.73 1.27
C ALA A 151 7.40 17.53 2.55
#